data_AF-A0A0F8Z8X3-F1
#
_entry.id   AF-A0A0F8Z8X3-F1
#
_cell.length_a   1.000
_cell.length_b   1.000
_cell.length_c   1.000
_cell.angle_alpha   90.00
_cell.angle_beta   90.00
_cell.angle_gamma   90.00
#
_symmetry.space_group_name_H-M   'P 1'
#
loop_
_entity.id
_entity.type
_entity.pdbx_description
1 polymer ?
#
loop_
_entity_poly.entity_id
_entity_poly.type
_entity_poly.pdbx_seq_one_letter_code
_entity_poly.pdbx_strand_id
1 'polypeptide(L)'
;VDADRKVVMWAYPSTSGDGTPDRLLIYNYEENRFSEAPYAVHCLGSILSPAITINGMNSYFSFIKDANIPFDSKFWLGGAPMNGVITDANKKVAAFNSTALDATIETGEIDFEDVFFIKQLRPIIEQALGTVTAKLKTRLDDNDNYASVSVATGANGLADLRATGRYHKLRLELTGEHQGLRGCKFDAVQTGGR
;
A
#
# COMPACT_ATOMS: atom_id res chain seq x y z
N VAL A 1 7.19 3.51 17.16
CA VAL A 1 8.27 2.95 16.32
C VAL A 1 8.12 1.45 16.37
N ASP A 2 7.94 0.81 15.22
CA ASP A 2 7.81 -0.64 15.09
C ASP A 2 9.13 -1.26 14.68
N ALA A 3 9.79 -1.88 15.66
CA ALA A 3 11.05 -2.57 15.47
C ALA A 3 10.87 -3.90 14.71
N ASP A 4 9.69 -4.53 14.81
CA ASP A 4 9.44 -5.82 14.14
C ASP A 4 9.17 -5.60 12.65
N ARG A 5 8.37 -4.58 12.32
CA ARG A 5 8.09 -4.19 10.93
C ARG A 5 9.09 -3.19 10.35
N LYS A 6 10.05 -2.74 11.15
CA LYS A 6 11.08 -1.75 10.80
C LYS A 6 10.53 -0.42 10.25
N VAL A 7 9.46 0.07 10.88
CA VAL A 7 8.80 1.32 10.47
C VAL A 7 8.66 2.34 11.59
N VAL A 8 8.72 3.61 11.23
CA VAL A 8 8.32 4.74 12.07
C VAL A 8 7.01 5.29 11.53
N MET A 9 6.06 5.58 12.41
CA MET A 9 4.74 6.08 12.02
C MET A 9 4.48 7.42 12.72
N TRP A 10 3.91 8.35 11.97
CA TRP A 10 3.42 9.64 12.47
C TRP A 10 1.98 9.82 12.03
N ALA A 11 1.14 10.28 12.96
CA ALA A 11 -0.24 10.64 12.66
C ALA A 11 -0.33 12.14 12.44
N TYR A 12 -1.05 12.57 11.40
CA TYR A 12 -1.26 13.98 11.12
C TYR A 12 -2.68 14.23 10.59
N PRO A 13 -3.27 15.40 10.88
CA PRO A 13 -4.57 15.78 10.33
C PRO A 13 -4.41 16.26 8.88
N SER A 14 -5.35 15.87 8.03
CA SER A 14 -5.45 16.39 6.68
C SER A 14 -5.94 17.84 6.69
N THR A 15 -5.65 18.55 5.60
CA THR A 15 -6.10 19.93 5.40
C THR A 15 -7.63 20.06 5.28
N SER A 16 -8.32 18.96 5.00
CA SER A 16 -9.77 18.88 4.86
C SER A 16 -10.49 18.41 6.12
N GLY A 17 -9.76 18.03 7.17
CA GLY A 17 -10.32 17.45 8.40
C GLY A 17 -10.70 18.48 9.46
N ASP A 18 -11.27 17.99 10.56
CA ASP A 18 -11.65 18.75 11.77
C ASP A 18 -10.48 18.93 12.76
N GLY A 19 -9.25 18.62 12.33
CA GLY A 19 -8.06 18.61 13.16
C GLY A 19 -7.78 17.26 13.84
N THR A 20 -8.65 16.26 13.68
CA THR A 20 -8.32 14.89 14.09
C THR A 20 -7.29 14.26 13.14
N PRO A 21 -6.33 13.47 13.65
CA PRO A 21 -5.38 12.77 12.78
C PRO A 21 -6.09 11.70 11.95
N ASP A 22 -6.30 11.98 10.67
CA ASP A 22 -6.97 11.10 9.70
C ASP A 22 -5.98 10.41 8.74
N ARG A 23 -4.70 10.78 8.80
CA ARG A 23 -3.64 10.22 7.95
C ARG A 23 -2.44 9.75 8.76
N LEU A 24 -1.80 8.70 8.24
CA LEU A 24 -0.55 8.15 8.75
C LEU A 24 0.57 8.33 7.72
N LEU A 25 1.67 8.92 8.16
CA LEU A 25 2.95 8.89 7.45
C LEU A 25 3.79 7.75 8.02
N ILE A 26 4.23 6.84 7.16
CA ILE A 26 4.97 5.63 7.51
C ILE A 26 6.33 5.69 6.82
N TYR A 27 7.40 5.56 7.58
CA TYR A 27 8.76 5.49 7.07
C TYR A 27 9.36 4.12 7.37
N ASN A 28 9.75 3.38 6.34
CA ASN A 28 10.53 2.16 6.50
C ASN A 28 12.02 2.52 6.50
N TYR A 29 12.70 2.29 7.63
CA TYR A 29 14.10 2.66 7.81
C TYR A 29 15.09 1.63 7.25
N GLU A 30 14.63 0.43 6.86
CA GLU A 30 15.44 -0.54 6.12
C GLU A 30 15.45 -0.20 4.62
N GLU A 31 14.27 0.10 4.07
CA GLU A 31 14.09 0.43 2.65
C GLU A 31 14.40 1.91 2.34
N ASN A 32 14.49 2.77 3.36
CA ASN A 32 14.60 4.22 3.25
C ASN A 32 13.49 4.84 2.37
N ARG A 33 12.24 4.41 2.58
CA ARG A 33 11.07 4.86 1.80
C ARG A 33 9.94 5.34 2.70
N PHE A 34 9.26 6.39 2.23
CA PHE A 34 8.02 6.87 2.81
C PHE A 34 6.81 6.21 2.16
N SER A 35 5.75 6.05 2.93
CA SER A 35 4.43 5.59 2.51
C SER A 35 3.37 6.34 3.31
N GLU A 36 2.18 6.46 2.75
CA GLU A 36 1.06 7.15 3.37
C GLU A 36 -0.13 6.21 3.44
N ALA A 37 -0.88 6.25 4.55
CA ALA A 37 -2.11 5.48 4.70
C ALA A 37 -3.27 6.39 5.19
N PRO A 38 -4.45 6.32 4.57
CA PRO A 38 -5.65 7.00 5.04
C PRO A 38 -6.28 6.20 6.18
N TYR A 39 -5.87 6.47 7.42
CA TYR A 39 -6.39 5.78 8.59
C TYR A 39 -6.50 6.75 9.77
N ALA A 40 -7.73 6.89 10.29
CA ALA A 40 -8.02 7.79 11.38
C ALA A 40 -7.63 7.20 12.73
N VAL A 41 -6.80 7.95 13.47
CA VAL A 41 -6.24 7.54 14.75
C VAL A 41 -6.38 8.64 15.77
N HIS A 42 -6.72 8.28 17.00
CA HIS A 42 -6.72 9.24 18.09
C HIS A 42 -5.30 9.44 18.64
N CYS A 43 -4.55 8.34 18.80
CA CYS A 43 -3.19 8.37 19.30
C CYS A 43 -2.42 7.12 18.83
N LEU A 44 -1.14 7.30 18.48
CA LEU A 44 -0.19 6.22 18.25
C LEU A 44 0.67 6.01 19.49
N GLY A 45 0.93 4.75 19.85
CA GLY A 45 1.74 4.47 21.03
C GLY A 45 2.28 3.05 21.06
N SER A 46 3.15 2.80 22.04
CA SER A 46 3.53 1.45 22.41
C SER A 46 2.49 0.89 23.38
N ILE A 47 1.94 -0.27 23.06
CA ILE A 47 1.01 -1.00 23.92
C ILE A 47 1.66 -2.30 24.38
N LEU A 48 1.18 -2.86 25.49
CA LEU A 48 1.59 -4.18 25.95
C LEU A 48 0.63 -5.23 25.42
N SER A 49 1.15 -6.38 24.98
CA SER A 49 0.31 -7.49 24.55
C SER A 49 -0.59 -7.97 25.69
N PRO A 50 -1.87 -8.25 25.42
CA PRO A 50 -2.76 -8.83 26.42
C PRO A 50 -2.27 -10.23 26.79
N ALA A 51 -2.31 -10.56 28.08
CA ALA A 51 -2.01 -11.91 28.55
C ALA A 51 -3.23 -12.82 28.30
N ILE A 52 -3.33 -13.38 27.09
CA ILE A 52 -4.40 -14.31 26.72
C ILE A 52 -3.92 -15.74 26.97
N THR A 53 -4.59 -16.46 27.86
CA THR A 53 -4.35 -17.90 28.03
C THR A 53 -5.01 -18.67 26.89
N ILE A 54 -4.51 -19.87 26.59
CA ILE A 54 -5.09 -20.70 25.51
C ILE A 54 -6.57 -21.02 25.75
N ASN A 55 -6.99 -21.15 27.01
CA ASN A 55 -8.39 -21.32 27.39
C ASN A 55 -9.22 -20.04 27.16
N GLY A 56 -8.63 -18.86 27.34
CA GLY A 56 -9.27 -17.57 27.07
C GLY A 56 -9.36 -17.23 25.58
N MET A 57 -8.65 -17.96 24.71
CA MET A 57 -8.69 -17.74 23.26
C MET A 57 -10.07 -18.04 22.65
N ASN A 58 -10.86 -18.94 23.27
CA ASN A 58 -12.22 -19.26 22.84
C ASN A 58 -13.19 -18.06 22.93
N SER A 59 -12.84 -17.02 23.69
CA SER A 59 -13.61 -15.77 23.74
C SER A 59 -13.37 -14.86 22.52
N TYR A 60 -12.33 -15.13 21.73
CA TYR A 60 -11.93 -14.31 20.57
C TYR A 60 -12.12 -15.06 19.25
N PHE A 61 -11.90 -16.38 19.24
CA PHE A 61 -12.01 -17.23 18.05
C PHE A 61 -12.77 -18.51 18.38
N SER A 62 -13.74 -18.89 17.54
CA SER A 62 -14.51 -20.14 17.69
C SER A 62 -13.63 -21.37 17.47
N PHE A 63 -12.64 -21.29 16.58
CA PHE A 63 -11.63 -22.32 16.37
C PHE A 63 -10.23 -21.72 16.31
N ILE A 64 -9.24 -22.51 16.72
CA ILE A 64 -7.82 -22.10 16.69
C ILE A 64 -7.34 -21.73 15.28
N LYS A 65 -7.86 -22.39 14.25
CA LYS A 65 -7.53 -22.15 12.84
C LYS A 65 -8.05 -20.81 12.30
N ASP A 66 -8.97 -20.17 13.02
CA ASP A 66 -9.55 -18.88 12.61
C ASP A 66 -8.68 -17.70 13.09
N ALA A 67 -7.64 -17.97 13.89
CA ALA A 67 -6.70 -16.96 14.34
C ALA A 67 -5.84 -16.46 13.17
N ASN A 68 -6.03 -15.20 12.78
CA ASN A 68 -5.26 -14.54 11.72
C ASN A 68 -3.92 -13.95 12.21
N ILE A 69 -3.50 -14.29 13.43
CA ILE A 69 -2.27 -13.78 14.04
C ILE A 69 -1.32 -14.96 14.24
N PRO A 70 -0.08 -14.92 13.70
CA PRO A 70 0.89 -15.99 13.90
C PRO A 70 1.07 -16.34 15.38
N PHE A 71 1.04 -17.63 15.71
CA PHE A 71 1.17 -18.12 17.09
C PHE A 71 2.51 -17.78 17.74
N ASP A 72 3.55 -17.58 16.93
CA ASP A 72 4.87 -17.15 17.38
C ASP A 72 5.00 -15.62 17.53
N SER A 73 3.92 -14.85 17.34
CA SER A 73 3.97 -13.40 17.49
C SER A 73 3.98 -12.96 18.95
N LYS A 74 4.60 -11.80 19.21
CA LYS A 74 4.59 -11.13 20.53
C LYS A 74 3.18 -10.85 21.08
N PHE A 75 2.16 -10.88 20.22
CA PHE A 75 0.77 -10.75 20.62
C PHE A 75 0.35 -11.83 21.63
N TRP A 76 0.86 -13.05 21.50
CA TRP A 76 0.53 -14.17 22.37
C TRP A 76 1.43 -14.31 23.61
N LEU A 77 2.57 -13.60 23.63
CA LEU A 77 3.58 -13.74 24.69
C LEU A 77 3.12 -13.14 26.03
N GLY A 78 2.14 -12.22 26.01
CA GLY A 78 1.66 -11.48 27.17
C GLY A 78 2.70 -10.51 27.75
N GLY A 79 2.35 -9.23 27.89
CA GLY A 79 3.26 -8.22 28.46
C GLY A 79 4.45 -7.83 27.56
N ALA A 80 4.47 -8.27 26.30
CA ALA A 80 5.48 -7.85 25.33
C ALA A 80 5.09 -6.49 24.72
N PRO A 81 6.04 -5.53 24.58
CA PRO A 81 5.76 -4.26 23.93
C PRO A 81 5.54 -4.46 22.42
N MET A 82 4.48 -3.85 21.89
CA MET A 82 4.16 -3.80 20.47
C MET A 82 3.65 -2.41 20.08
N ASN A 83 3.62 -2.12 18.78
CA ASN A 83 2.96 -0.90 18.32
C ASN A 83 1.45 -1.08 18.32
N GLY A 84 0.79 -0.07 18.84
CA GLY A 84 -0.66 -0.02 18.94
C GLY A 84 -1.17 1.36 18.59
N VAL A 85 -2.48 1.40 18.45
CA VAL A 85 -3.22 2.60 18.11
C VAL A 85 -4.47 2.67 18.98
N ILE A 86 -4.82 3.87 19.40
CA ILE A 86 -6.16 4.13 19.92
C ILE A 86 -6.99 4.58 18.74
N THR A 87 -7.96 3.74 18.36
CA THR A 87 -8.86 4.02 17.24
C THR A 87 -9.75 5.21 17.55
N ASP A 88 -9.98 6.08 16.56
CA ASP A 88 -10.81 7.25 16.79
C ASP A 88 -12.28 6.90 16.98
N ALA A 89 -12.80 5.97 16.16
CA ALA A 89 -14.21 5.59 16.13
C ALA A 89 -14.76 5.03 17.45
N ASN A 90 -13.97 4.22 18.17
CA ASN A 90 -14.43 3.50 19.36
C ASN A 90 -13.61 3.79 20.61
N LYS A 91 -12.54 4.60 20.50
CA LYS A 91 -11.57 4.88 21.57
C LYS A 91 -10.99 3.60 22.20
N LYS A 92 -10.93 2.51 21.41
CA LYS A 92 -10.36 1.22 21.81
C LYS A 92 -8.92 1.11 21.34
N VAL A 93 -8.13 0.41 22.15
CA VAL A 93 -6.77 -0.01 21.80
C VAL A 93 -6.84 -1.12 20.75
N ALA A 94 -6.09 -0.95 19.66
CA ALA A 94 -5.97 -1.91 18.57
C ALA A 94 -4.50 -2.04 18.13
N ALA A 95 -4.21 -3.12 17.40
CA ALA A 95 -2.92 -3.37 16.78
C ALA A 95 -3.09 -3.53 15.26
N PHE A 96 -2.03 -3.28 14.49
CA PHE A 96 -2.02 -3.38 13.02
C PHE A 96 -1.87 -4.84 12.54
N ASN A 97 -2.82 -5.70 12.91
CA ASN A 97 -2.81 -7.13 12.57
C ASN A 97 -4.05 -7.55 11.75
N SER A 98 -4.79 -6.60 11.20
CA SER A 98 -5.93 -6.86 10.31
C SER A 98 -5.49 -7.02 8.87
N THR A 99 -6.45 -7.32 8.00
CA THR A 99 -6.27 -7.33 6.54
C THR A 99 -5.62 -6.03 6.05
N ALA A 100 -4.71 -6.16 5.09
CA ALA A 100 -4.06 -5.04 4.44
C ALA A 100 -5.09 -4.16 3.71
N LEU A 101 -4.86 -2.84 3.73
CA LEU A 101 -5.59 -1.90 2.91
C LEU A 101 -5.12 -2.00 1.45
N ASP A 102 -5.98 -1.58 0.53
CA ASP A 102 -5.62 -1.49 -0.88
C ASP A 102 -4.44 -0.53 -1.07
N ALA A 103 -3.44 -0.98 -1.83
CA ALA A 103 -2.21 -0.24 -2.03
C ALA A 103 -2.23 0.50 -3.35
N THR A 104 -1.75 1.74 -3.33
CA THR A 104 -1.49 2.51 -4.55
C THR A 104 0.00 2.80 -4.64
N ILE A 105 0.62 2.38 -5.73
CA ILE A 105 2.04 2.66 -6.01
C ILE A 105 2.09 3.55 -7.24
N GLU A 106 2.70 4.71 -7.10
CA GLU A 106 2.85 5.68 -8.18
C GLU A 106 4.33 5.97 -8.44
N THR A 107 4.69 5.95 -9.71
CA THR A 107 6.03 6.31 -10.16
C THR A 107 6.15 7.82 -10.34
N GLY A 108 7.39 8.32 -10.34
CA GLY A 108 7.69 9.66 -10.83
C GLY A 108 7.28 9.78 -12.32
N GLU A 109 7.13 11.01 -12.78
CA GLU A 109 6.95 11.25 -14.21
C GLU A 109 8.27 10.93 -14.93
N ILE A 110 8.16 10.18 -16.03
CA ILE A 110 9.27 9.82 -16.89
C ILE A 110 9.13 10.64 -18.17
N ASP A 111 10.16 11.44 -18.49
CA ASP A 111 10.32 12.09 -19.79
C ASP A 111 11.20 11.21 -20.67
N PHE A 112 10.70 10.82 -21.84
CA PHE A 112 11.47 10.04 -22.80
C PHE A 112 12.14 10.88 -23.89
N GLU A 113 12.13 12.22 -23.76
CA GLU A 113 12.59 13.24 -24.73
C GLU A 113 11.74 13.29 -26.01
N ASP A 114 11.50 12.14 -26.63
CA ASP A 114 10.62 11.95 -27.78
C ASP A 114 9.22 11.44 -27.37
N VAL A 115 8.31 11.36 -28.34
CA VAL A 115 6.98 10.79 -28.14
C VAL A 115 7.05 9.26 -28.21
N PHE A 116 6.62 8.60 -27.13
CA PHE A 116 6.54 7.14 -27.04
C PHE A 116 5.09 6.69 -26.97
N PHE A 117 4.86 5.54 -27.61
CA PHE A 117 3.62 4.79 -27.52
C PHE A 117 3.85 3.56 -26.65
N ILE A 118 3.21 3.52 -25.49
CA ILE A 118 3.21 2.35 -24.62
C ILE A 118 2.08 1.44 -25.07
N LYS A 119 2.41 0.17 -25.35
CA LYS A 119 1.45 -0.86 -25.79
C LYS A 119 0.91 -1.69 -24.64
N GLN A 120 1.82 -2.09 -23.76
CA GLN A 120 1.57 -3.06 -22.71
C GLN A 120 2.46 -2.78 -21.50
N LEU A 121 1.96 -3.16 -20.32
CA LEU A 121 2.69 -3.13 -19.07
C LEU A 121 2.68 -4.53 -18.44
N ARG A 122 3.82 -4.92 -17.86
CA ARG A 122 3.91 -6.07 -16.97
C ARG A 122 4.33 -5.61 -15.56
N PRO A 123 3.41 -5.57 -14.59
CA PRO A 123 3.79 -5.38 -13.20
C PRO A 123 4.46 -6.66 -12.66
N ILE A 124 5.53 -6.52 -11.89
CA ILE A 124 6.24 -7.63 -11.23
C ILE A 124 6.05 -7.47 -9.73
N ILE A 125 5.02 -8.11 -9.20
CA ILE A 125 4.61 -8.05 -7.80
C ILE A 125 4.77 -9.43 -7.17
N GLU A 126 5.29 -9.48 -5.96
CA GLU A 126 5.40 -10.72 -5.19
C GLU A 126 4.09 -11.05 -4.50
N GLN A 127 3.64 -12.30 -4.64
CA GLN A 127 2.47 -12.86 -3.93
C GLN A 127 1.23 -11.94 -3.93
N ALA A 128 0.87 -11.38 -5.08
CA ALA A 128 -0.37 -10.61 -5.21
C ALA A 128 -1.57 -11.57 -5.11
N LEU A 129 -2.34 -11.45 -4.03
CA LEU A 129 -3.52 -12.28 -3.76
C LEU A 129 -4.83 -11.64 -4.22
N GLY A 130 -4.79 -10.41 -4.76
CA GLY A 130 -5.94 -9.72 -5.34
C GLY A 130 -5.71 -9.19 -6.76
N THR A 131 -6.49 -8.19 -7.15
CA THR A 131 -6.48 -7.64 -8.51
C THR A 131 -5.44 -6.53 -8.61
N VAL A 132 -4.62 -6.60 -9.67
CA VAL A 132 -3.65 -5.56 -10.01
C VAL A 132 -4.19 -4.74 -11.16
N THR A 133 -4.57 -3.50 -10.89
CA THR A 133 -5.01 -2.54 -11.90
C THR A 133 -3.89 -1.58 -12.22
N ALA A 134 -3.51 -1.52 -13.49
CA ALA A 134 -2.51 -0.58 -13.96
C ALA A 134 -3.19 0.63 -14.56
N LYS A 135 -2.67 1.82 -14.24
CA LYS A 135 -3.11 3.11 -14.76
C LYS A 135 -1.92 3.85 -15.33
N LEU A 136 -2.04 4.27 -16.58
CA LEU A 136 -1.02 5.06 -17.25
C LEU A 136 -1.58 6.45 -17.52
N LYS A 137 -0.89 7.47 -17.02
CA LYS A 137 -1.15 8.88 -17.33
C LYS A 137 -0.12 9.37 -18.32
N THR A 138 -0.55 10.11 -19.34
CA THR A 138 0.31 10.62 -20.41
C THR A 138 -0.02 12.06 -20.74
N ARG A 139 1.00 12.85 -21.07
CA ARG A 139 0.84 14.19 -21.65
C ARG A 139 1.88 14.44 -22.74
N LEU A 140 1.54 15.30 -23.69
CA LEU A 140 2.41 15.68 -24.81
C LEU A 140 3.18 16.97 -24.53
N ASP A 141 2.50 17.93 -23.90
CA ASP A 141 3.06 19.23 -23.55
C ASP A 141 3.24 19.34 -22.03
N ASP A 142 4.02 20.33 -21.59
CA ASP A 142 4.20 20.64 -20.17
C ASP A 142 3.00 21.42 -19.61
N ASN A 143 1.84 20.78 -19.62
CA ASN A 143 0.62 21.25 -18.98
C ASN A 143 0.09 20.18 -18.00
N ASP A 144 -0.83 20.54 -17.12
CA ASP A 144 -1.41 19.60 -16.15
C ASP A 144 -2.55 18.73 -16.72
N ASN A 145 -2.75 18.74 -18.04
CA ASN A 145 -3.80 17.97 -18.69
C ASN A 145 -3.31 16.57 -19.05
N TYR A 146 -3.47 15.65 -18.10
CA TYR A 146 -3.15 14.24 -18.30
C TYR A 146 -4.29 13.49 -18.99
N ALA A 147 -3.98 12.80 -20.09
CA ALA A 147 -4.80 11.69 -20.56
C ALA A 147 -4.51 10.45 -19.68
N SER A 148 -5.53 9.67 -19.35
CA SER A 148 -5.35 8.47 -18.51
C SER A 148 -6.05 7.25 -19.10
N VAL A 149 -5.36 6.11 -19.07
CA VAL A 149 -5.93 4.79 -19.38
C VAL A 149 -5.73 3.87 -18.18
N SER A 150 -6.73 3.03 -17.89
CA SER A 150 -6.69 2.07 -16.78
C SER A 150 -7.16 0.69 -17.25
N VAL A 151 -6.38 -0.35 -16.97
CA VAL A 151 -6.68 -1.74 -17.34
C VAL A 151 -6.22 -2.67 -16.23
N ALA A 152 -7.09 -3.62 -15.86
CA ALA A 152 -6.75 -4.70 -14.95
C ALA A 152 -5.81 -5.70 -15.64
N THR A 153 -4.86 -6.24 -14.88
CA THR A 153 -3.91 -7.23 -15.39
C THR A 153 -4.65 -8.53 -15.72
N GLY A 154 -4.47 -9.04 -16.94
CA GLY A 154 -5.05 -10.31 -17.37
C GLY A 154 -4.35 -11.52 -16.75
N ALA A 155 -4.89 -12.72 -16.99
CA ALA A 155 -4.31 -13.98 -16.51
C ALA A 155 -2.88 -14.25 -17.00
N ASN A 156 -2.46 -13.60 -18.10
CA ASN A 156 -1.11 -13.64 -18.65
C ASN A 156 -0.12 -12.72 -17.90
N GLY A 157 -0.57 -12.00 -16.87
CA GLY A 157 0.24 -11.04 -16.11
C GLY A 157 0.53 -9.73 -16.87
N LEU A 158 -0.20 -9.46 -17.96
CA LEU A 158 -0.07 -8.24 -18.76
C LEU A 158 -1.30 -7.35 -18.62
N ALA A 159 -1.06 -6.04 -18.62
CA ALA A 159 -2.10 -5.02 -18.75
C ALA A 159 -1.95 -4.33 -20.12
N ASP A 160 -2.96 -4.49 -20.97
CA ASP A 160 -2.99 -3.94 -22.33
C ASP A 160 -3.40 -2.47 -22.32
N LEU A 161 -2.45 -1.60 -21.98
CA LEU A 161 -2.65 -0.16 -21.86
C LEU A 161 -2.03 0.53 -23.06
N ARG A 162 -2.86 1.10 -23.93
CA ARG A 162 -2.40 1.83 -25.12
C ARG A 162 -2.49 3.32 -24.87
N ALA A 163 -1.35 3.99 -24.77
CA ALA A 163 -1.30 5.45 -24.66
C ALA A 163 -0.03 6.01 -25.30
N THR A 164 -0.19 7.15 -25.96
CA THR A 164 0.89 7.92 -26.58
C THR A 164 1.12 9.19 -25.77
N GLY A 165 2.38 9.50 -25.49
CA GLY A 165 2.77 10.73 -24.80
C GLY A 165 4.26 10.96 -24.92
N ARG A 166 4.71 12.14 -24.49
CA ARG A 166 6.13 12.37 -24.23
C ARG A 166 6.44 12.05 -22.77
N TYR A 167 5.58 12.56 -21.88
CA TYR A 167 5.65 12.31 -20.45
C TYR A 167 4.71 11.17 -20.07
N HIS A 168 5.21 10.24 -19.28
CA HIS A 168 4.46 9.09 -18.81
C HIS A 168 4.57 8.95 -17.30
N LYS A 169 3.43 8.66 -16.66
CA LYS A 169 3.36 8.37 -15.23
C LYS A 169 2.56 7.11 -15.00
N LEU A 170 3.18 6.11 -14.39
CA LEU A 170 2.53 4.86 -14.03
C LEU A 170 1.99 4.93 -12.61
N ARG A 171 0.76 4.45 -12.42
CA ARG A 171 0.15 4.11 -11.14
C ARG A 171 -0.33 2.67 -11.17
N LEU A 172 -0.03 1.90 -10.13
CA LEU A 172 -0.59 0.58 -9.87
C LEU A 172 -1.52 0.67 -8.67
N GLU A 173 -2.70 0.08 -8.79
CA GLU A 173 -3.67 -0.10 -7.72
C GLU A 173 -3.80 -1.60 -7.46
N LEU A 174 -3.45 -2.01 -6.25
CA LEU A 174 -3.45 -3.40 -5.82
C LEU A 174 -4.53 -3.57 -4.76
N THR A 175 -5.40 -4.57 -4.96
CA THR A 175 -6.32 -5.00 -3.92
C THR A 175 -5.77 -6.22 -3.18
N GLY A 176 -6.07 -6.30 -1.89
CA GLY A 176 -5.67 -7.42 -1.04
C GLY A 176 -4.17 -7.48 -0.71
N GLU A 177 -3.73 -8.65 -0.25
CA GLU A 177 -2.35 -8.84 0.22
C GLU A 177 -1.35 -8.95 -0.93
N HIS A 178 -0.17 -8.39 -0.69
CA HIS A 178 0.99 -8.47 -1.58
C HIS A 178 2.29 -8.41 -0.77
N GLN A 179 3.37 -9.00 -1.29
CA GLN A 179 4.70 -8.97 -0.67
C GLN A 179 5.66 -7.94 -1.29
N GLY A 180 5.12 -7.01 -2.08
CA GLY A 180 5.85 -5.85 -2.58
C GLY A 180 6.02 -5.85 -4.10
N LEU A 181 6.34 -4.68 -4.62
CA LEU A 181 6.61 -4.46 -6.04
C LEU A 181 8.12 -4.57 -6.30
N ARG A 182 8.53 -5.54 -7.12
CA ARG A 182 9.93 -5.64 -7.59
C ARG A 182 10.23 -4.71 -8.75
N GLY A 183 9.24 -4.45 -9.59
CA GLY A 183 9.41 -3.57 -10.74
C GLY A 183 8.25 -3.63 -11.72
N CYS A 184 8.40 -2.90 -12.82
CA CYS A 184 7.45 -2.85 -13.92
C CYS A 184 8.22 -2.89 -15.23
N LYS A 185 7.73 -3.64 -16.21
CA LYS A 185 8.28 -3.65 -17.57
C LYS A 185 7.27 -3.03 -18.53
N PHE A 186 7.76 -2.18 -19.42
CA PHE A 186 6.95 -1.51 -20.44
C PHE A 186 7.36 -2.02 -21.82
N ASP A 187 6.38 -2.24 -22.69
CA ASP A 187 6.61 -2.32 -24.13
C ASP A 187 6.29 -0.95 -24.73
N ALA A 188 7.34 -0.18 -25.02
CA ALA A 188 7.26 1.17 -25.53
C ALA A 188 7.91 1.26 -26.91
N VAL A 189 7.25 1.94 -27.84
CA VAL A 189 7.74 2.17 -29.20
C VAL A 189 7.75 3.66 -29.48
N GLN A 190 8.89 4.19 -29.94
CA GLN A 190 8.98 5.58 -30.36
C GLN A 190 8.02 5.82 -31.53
N THR A 191 7.26 6.90 -31.45
CA THR A 191 6.28 7.31 -32.47
C THR A 191 6.65 8.70 -32.97
N GLY A 192 6.69 8.89 -34.29
CA GLY A 192 6.97 10.20 -34.89
C GLY A 192 8.36 10.38 -35.49
N GLY A 193 9.19 9.31 -35.56
CA GLY A 193 10.43 9.33 -36.33
C GLY A 193 10.14 9.27 -37.84
N ARG A 194 10.33 10.39 -38.53
CA ARG A 194 10.73 10.41 -39.95
C ARG A 194 12.20 10.75 -40.04
#